data_AF-A0A9W6Q512-F1
#
_entry.id   AF-A0A9W6Q512-F1
#
_cell.length_a   1.000
_cell.length_b   1.000
_cell.length_c   1.000
_cell.angle_alpha   90.00
_cell.angle_beta   90.00
_cell.angle_gamma   90.00
#
_symmetry.space_group_name_H-M   'P 1'
#
loop_
_entity.id
_entity.type
_entity.pdbx_description
1 polymer ?
#
loop_
_entity_poly.entity_id
_entity_poly.type
_entity_poly.pdbx_seq_one_letter_code
_entity_poly.pdbx_strand_id
1 'polypeptide(L)'
;MSTDAGTRFGRAEALGMLARYGDRSPEQVDEHLGSLELTWLLAQAEQAYGVQLDLDDERLDAIRTVDDAVAAIGAQIAAATAGGAGPGTGAGAGAAPHAGAAAP
;
A
#
# COMPACT_ATOMS: atom_id res chain seq x y z
N MET A 1 -8.80 -20.57 -19.57
CA MET A 1 -7.70 -20.36 -18.60
C MET A 1 -8.06 -19.09 -17.84
N SER A 2 -8.90 -19.27 -16.81
CA SER A 2 -9.50 -18.17 -16.06
C SER A 2 -8.46 -17.62 -15.09
N THR A 3 -7.90 -16.47 -15.42
CA THR A 3 -7.01 -15.74 -14.53
C THR A 3 -7.87 -15.03 -13.49
N ASP A 4 -8.18 -15.72 -12.39
CA ASP A 4 -8.46 -15.09 -11.10
C ASP A 4 -7.16 -14.47 -10.56
N ALA A 5 -6.52 -13.58 -11.34
CA ALA A 5 -5.29 -12.89 -10.96
C ALA A 5 -5.42 -11.37 -11.13
N GLY A 6 -6.66 -10.87 -11.23
CA GLY A 6 -6.92 -9.45 -11.35
C GLY A 6 -6.68 -8.64 -10.06
N THR A 7 -6.50 -9.29 -8.91
CA THR A 7 -6.57 -8.58 -7.61
C THR A 7 -5.57 -9.06 -6.54
N ARG A 8 -4.71 -10.04 -6.83
CA ARG A 8 -3.80 -10.60 -5.80
C ARG A 8 -2.39 -10.07 -5.95
N PHE A 9 -1.95 -9.29 -4.97
CA PHE A 9 -0.54 -8.92 -4.82
C PHE A 9 0.30 -10.15 -4.48
N GLY A 10 1.37 -10.38 -5.24
CA GLY A 10 2.24 -11.56 -5.11
C GLY A 10 3.70 -11.24 -5.37
N ARG A 11 4.61 -12.18 -5.10
CA ARG A 11 6.06 -11.96 -5.20
C ARG A 11 6.53 -11.48 -6.57
N ALA A 12 6.03 -12.07 -7.65
CA ALA A 12 6.39 -11.64 -9.00
C ALA A 12 6.01 -10.18 -9.26
N GLU A 13 4.86 -9.75 -8.74
CA GLU A 13 4.39 -8.37 -8.84
C GLU A 13 5.27 -7.42 -8.02
N ALA A 14 5.56 -7.78 -6.76
CA ALA A 14 6.45 -7.01 -5.90
C ALA A 14 7.86 -6.85 -6.52
N LEU A 15 8.44 -7.93 -7.04
CA LEU A 15 9.74 -7.88 -7.74
C LEU A 15 9.67 -7.02 -9.00
N GLY A 16 8.58 -7.12 -9.79
CA GLY A 16 8.37 -6.30 -10.98
C GLY A 16 8.23 -4.81 -10.66
N MET A 17 7.62 -4.46 -9.53
CA MET A 17 7.58 -3.09 -9.03
C MET A 17 8.98 -2.64 -8.59
N LEU A 18 9.64 -3.38 -7.69
CA LEU A 18 10.98 -3.03 -7.17
C LEU A 18 12.05 -2.92 -8.27
N ALA A 19 11.94 -3.73 -9.31
CA ALA A 19 12.75 -3.64 -10.53
C ALA A 19 12.70 -2.25 -11.16
N ARG A 20 11.50 -1.64 -11.23
CA ARG A 20 11.30 -0.29 -11.78
C ARG A 20 11.91 0.79 -10.89
N TYR A 21 11.85 0.62 -9.57
CA TYR A 21 12.48 1.55 -8.64
C TYR A 21 14.00 1.61 -8.86
N GLY A 22 14.63 0.45 -9.02
CA GLY A 22 16.09 0.34 -9.19
C GLY A 22 16.58 0.40 -10.64
N ASP A 23 15.72 0.64 -11.63
CA ASP A 23 16.02 0.51 -13.07
C ASP A 23 16.80 -0.78 -13.40
N ARG A 24 16.33 -1.89 -12.83
CA ARG A 24 16.99 -3.21 -12.88
C ARG A 24 16.01 -4.30 -13.30
N SER A 25 16.52 -5.47 -13.65
CA SER A 25 15.68 -6.64 -13.93
C SER A 25 15.11 -7.22 -12.63
N PRO A 26 13.91 -7.83 -12.63
CA PRO A 26 13.31 -8.40 -11.42
C PRO A 26 14.13 -9.54 -10.80
N GLU A 27 14.93 -10.24 -11.59
CA GLU A 27 15.90 -11.25 -11.14
C GLU A 27 17.14 -10.65 -10.46
N GLN A 28 17.36 -9.35 -10.57
CA GLN A 28 18.46 -8.61 -9.93
C GLN A 28 17.99 -7.85 -8.67
N VAL A 29 16.72 -8.00 -8.29
CA VAL A 29 16.18 -7.43 -7.06
C VAL A 29 16.59 -8.31 -5.89
N ASP A 30 17.22 -7.69 -4.89
CA ASP A 30 17.62 -8.37 -3.67
C ASP A 30 16.41 -8.83 -2.84
N GLU A 31 16.58 -9.91 -2.08
CA GLU A 31 15.50 -10.41 -1.22
C GLU A 31 15.24 -9.50 -0.01
N HIS A 32 16.26 -8.76 0.42
CA HIS A 32 16.20 -7.82 1.53
C HIS A 32 15.74 -6.45 1.04
N LEU A 33 14.78 -5.86 1.76
CA LEU A 33 14.26 -4.55 1.44
C LEU A 33 14.87 -3.47 2.33
N GLY A 34 15.37 -2.42 1.70
CA GLY A 34 15.65 -1.16 2.38
C GLY A 34 14.38 -0.40 2.72
N SER A 35 14.46 0.52 3.69
CA SER A 35 13.32 1.36 4.09
C SER A 35 12.77 2.21 2.94
N LEU A 36 13.64 2.74 2.07
CA LEU A 36 13.21 3.51 0.90
C LEU A 36 12.50 2.65 -0.15
N GLU A 37 13.01 1.44 -0.39
CA GLU A 37 12.39 0.48 -1.30
C GLU A 37 11.02 0.05 -0.78
N LEU A 38 10.90 -0.19 0.52
CA LEU A 38 9.64 -0.50 1.17
C LEU A 38 8.64 0.67 1.04
N THR A 39 9.03 1.89 1.41
CA THR A 39 8.16 3.07 1.28
C THR A 39 7.70 3.29 -0.15
N TRP A 40 8.61 3.15 -1.13
CA TRP A 40 8.26 3.27 -2.53
C TRP A 40 7.31 2.15 -2.98
N LEU A 41 7.56 0.90 -2.56
CA LEU A 41 6.72 -0.25 -2.90
C LEU A 41 5.29 -0.07 -2.37
N LEU A 42 5.14 0.42 -1.14
CA LEU A 42 3.83 0.73 -0.55
C LEU A 42 3.08 1.75 -1.41
N ALA A 43 3.70 2.90 -1.67
CA ALA A 43 3.09 3.95 -2.49
C ALA A 43 2.75 3.45 -3.89
N GLN A 44 3.61 2.63 -4.49
CA GLN A 44 3.38 2.07 -5.82
C GLN A 44 2.23 1.06 -5.83
N ALA A 45 2.09 0.25 -4.78
CA ALA A 45 0.98 -0.68 -4.62
C ALA A 45 -0.34 0.06 -4.37
N GLU A 46 -0.37 1.09 -3.52
CA GLU A 46 -1.55 1.95 -3.31
C GLU A 46 -2.05 2.55 -4.62
N GLN A 47 -1.14 3.12 -5.40
CA GLN A 47 -1.46 3.73 -6.70
C GLN A 47 -1.91 2.69 -7.74
N ALA A 48 -1.32 1.49 -7.73
CA ALA A 48 -1.66 0.43 -8.68
C ALA A 48 -3.03 -0.22 -8.39
N TYR A 49 -3.38 -0.38 -7.12
CA TYR A 49 -4.63 -1.04 -6.69
C TYR A 49 -5.73 -0.05 -6.31
N GLY A 50 -5.42 1.25 -6.20
CA GLY A 50 -6.38 2.29 -5.81
C GLY A 50 -6.89 2.14 -4.38
N VAL A 51 -6.04 1.63 -3.47
CA VAL A 51 -6.36 1.39 -2.06
C VAL A 51 -5.42 2.20 -1.17
N GLN A 52 -5.82 2.44 0.08
CA GLN A 52 -4.87 2.86 1.12
C GLN A 52 -4.37 1.65 1.90
N LEU A 53 -3.05 1.53 2.05
CA LEU A 53 -2.44 0.52 2.90
C LEU A 53 -2.25 1.10 4.30
N ASP A 54 -2.96 0.53 5.27
CA ASP A 54 -2.87 0.95 6.68
C ASP A 54 -1.95 -0.01 7.44
N LEU A 55 -0.63 0.25 7.41
CA LEU A 55 0.36 -0.57 8.10
C LEU A 55 0.96 0.25 9.24
N ASP A 56 0.71 -0.17 10.48
CA ASP A 56 1.28 0.46 11.67
C ASP A 56 2.82 0.36 11.68
N ASP A 57 3.46 1.23 12.45
CA ASP A 57 4.93 1.32 12.54
C ASP A 57 5.59 -0.02 12.91
N GLU A 58 4.98 -0.81 13.80
CA GLU A 58 5.49 -2.14 14.16
C GLU A 58 5.46 -3.12 12.97
N ARG A 59 4.45 -3.00 12.10
CA ARG A 59 4.33 -3.83 10.90
C ARG A 59 5.35 -3.39 9.86
N LEU A 60 5.51 -2.08 9.68
CA LEU A 60 6.52 -1.51 8.78
C LEU A 60 7.93 -1.91 9.21
N ASP A 61 8.23 -1.88 10.50
CA ASP A 61 9.55 -2.28 11.01
C ASP A 61 9.81 -3.80 10.89
N ALA A 62 8.77 -4.62 10.97
CA ALA A 62 8.89 -6.07 10.79
C ALA A 62 9.20 -6.49 9.34
N ILE A 63 8.92 -5.63 8.35
CA ILE A 63 9.15 -5.94 6.94
C ILE A 63 10.63 -5.72 6.61
N ARG A 64 11.37 -6.82 6.43
CA ARG A 64 12.79 -6.81 6.05
C ARG A 64 13.07 -7.52 4.74
N THR A 65 12.08 -8.25 4.21
CA THR A 65 12.21 -9.01 2.97
C THR A 65 11.05 -8.77 2.01
N VAL A 66 11.26 -9.14 0.74
CA VAL A 66 10.21 -9.11 -0.28
C VAL A 66 9.01 -9.97 0.11
N ASP A 67 9.24 -11.15 0.72
CA ASP A 67 8.15 -12.04 1.12
C ASP A 67 7.32 -11.43 2.28
N ASP A 68 7.96 -10.75 3.23
CA ASP A 68 7.26 -10.02 4.30
C ASP A 68 6.37 -8.91 3.74
N ALA A 69 6.90 -8.13 2.77
CA ALA A 69 6.15 -7.09 2.10
C ALA A 69 4.95 -7.66 1.33
N VAL A 70 5.14 -8.78 0.61
CA VAL A 70 4.07 -9.47 -0.11
C VAL A 70 2.96 -9.93 0.84
N ALA A 71 3.33 -10.51 1.98
CA ALA A 71 2.37 -10.94 2.97
C ALA A 71 1.58 -9.76 3.56
N ALA A 72 2.26 -8.69 3.96
CA ALA A 72 1.65 -7.52 4.59
C ALA A 72 0.75 -6.74 3.62
N ILE A 73 1.27 -6.38 2.45
CA ILE A 73 0.55 -5.61 1.42
C ILE A 73 -0.60 -6.45 0.84
N GLY A 74 -0.36 -7.73 0.56
CA GLY A 74 -1.37 -8.64 0.04
C GLY A 74 -2.55 -8.83 0.99
N ALA A 75 -2.30 -8.88 2.31
CA ALA A 75 -3.36 -8.93 3.31
C ALA A 75 -4.26 -7.68 3.26
N GLN A 76 -3.67 -6.49 3.13
CA GLN A 76 -4.43 -5.25 3.07
C GLN A 76 -5.23 -5.09 1.78
N ILE A 77 -4.67 -5.44 0.62
CA ILE A 77 -5.40 -5.42 -0.65
C ILE A 77 -6.57 -6.41 -0.61
N ALA A 78 -6.36 -7.62 -0.06
CA ALA A 78 -7.43 -8.60 0.12
C ALA A 78 -8.53 -8.09 1.07
N ALA A 79 -8.16 -7.44 2.17
CA ALA A 79 -9.11 -6.85 3.11
C ALA A 79 -9.91 -5.70 2.47
N ALA A 80 -9.25 -4.80 1.75
CA ALA A 80 -9.90 -3.67 1.07
C ALA A 80 -10.89 -4.13 -0.01
N THR A 81 -10.53 -5.17 -0.76
CA THR A 81 -11.38 -5.72 -1.83
C THR A 81 -12.56 -6.53 -1.27
N ALA A 82 -12.38 -7.20 -0.13
CA ALA A 82 -13.49 -7.82 0.60
C ALA A 82 -14.42 -6.77 1.25
N GLY A 83 -13.87 -5.66 1.73
CA GLY A 83 -14.60 -4.54 2.34
C GLY A 83 -15.31 -3.61 1.35
N GLY A 84 -14.90 -3.63 0.08
CA GLY A 84 -15.50 -2.86 -1.02
C GLY A 84 -16.92 -3.28 -1.42
N ALA A 85 -17.46 -4.34 -0.81
CA ALA A 85 -18.87 -4.74 -0.95
C ALA A 85 -19.84 -3.97 -0.01
N GLY A 86 -19.47 -2.75 0.42
CA GLY A 86 -20.30 -1.87 1.24
C GLY A 86 -20.44 -0.48 0.62
N PRO A 87 -21.64 0.15 0.62
CA PRO A 87 -21.80 1.50 0.11
C PRO A 87 -20.97 2.47 0.95
N GLY A 88 -20.14 3.27 0.26
CA GLY A 88 -19.22 4.21 0.86
C GLY A 88 -19.87 5.05 1.95
N THR A 89 -19.36 4.92 3.16
CA THR A 89 -19.68 5.83 4.27
C THR A 89 -18.38 6.50 4.71
N GLY A 90 -17.85 7.34 3.83
CA GLY A 90 -16.92 8.39 4.23
C GLY A 90 -17.72 9.48 4.95
N ALA A 91 -18.10 9.21 6.20
CA ALA A 91 -18.70 10.18 7.10
C ALA A 91 -17.82 10.28 8.36
N GLY A 92 -17.02 11.34 8.39
CA GLY A 92 -16.20 11.75 9.52
C GLY A 92 -15.90 13.24 9.43
N ALA A 93 -16.95 14.05 9.60
CA ALA A 93 -16.87 15.49 9.75
C ALA A 93 -16.54 15.88 11.20
N GLY A 94 -15.80 16.98 11.39
CA GLY A 94 -15.70 17.73 12.65
C GLY A 94 -14.44 18.60 12.71
N ALA A 95 -14.47 19.82 12.15
CA ALA A 95 -14.59 21.12 12.88
C ALA A 95 -13.20 21.78 13.08
N ALA A 96 -12.96 23.07 12.77
CA ALA A 96 -13.82 24.24 12.96
C ALA A 96 -13.57 25.37 11.92
N PRO A 97 -14.54 26.26 11.69
CA PRO A 97 -14.33 27.53 11.01
C PRO A 97 -13.78 28.59 11.98
N HIS A 98 -12.66 29.23 11.62
CA HIS A 98 -12.21 30.43 12.32
C HIS A 98 -12.96 31.64 11.75
N ALA A 99 -14.07 32.00 12.39
CA ALA A 99 -14.77 33.24 12.13
C ALA A 99 -14.78 34.13 13.39
N GLY A 100 -14.07 35.26 13.29
CA GLY A 100 -14.47 36.52 13.92
C GLY A 100 -13.94 36.83 15.33
N ALA A 101 -13.06 37.84 15.41
CA ALA A 101 -13.14 38.83 16.48
C ALA A 101 -12.75 40.20 15.91
N ALA A 102 -13.74 41.08 15.85
CA ALA A 102 -13.60 42.52 15.65
C ALA A 102 -13.76 43.24 17.00
N ALA A 103 -13.19 44.45 17.05
CA ALA A 103 -13.40 45.54 18.02
C ALA A 103 -12.53 45.48 19.30
N PRO A 104 -12.28 46.61 19.99
CA PRO A 104 -12.91 47.96 19.89
C PRO A 104 -12.31 48.92 18.86
#